data_AF-A0A0T6VZR4-F1
#
_entry.id   AF-A0A0T6VZR4-F1
#
_cell.length_a   1.000
_cell.length_b   1.000
_cell.length_c   1.000
_cell.angle_alpha   90.00
_cell.angle_beta   90.00
_cell.angle_gamma   90.00
#
_symmetry.space_group_name_H-M   'P 1'
#
loop_
_entity.id
_entity.type
_entity.pdbx_description
1 polymer ?
#
loop_
_entity_poly.entity_id
_entity_poly.type
_entity_poly.pdbx_seq_one_letter_code
_entity_poly.pdbx_strand_id
1 'polypeptide(L)' 'MDETPMPKSRLSPPEPRRVQLDYHESMRSQVQQQLCNEVERLERRIETLRMTKAPHAALMISTYERMISRKKGFLQNWDL' A
#
# COMPACT_ATOMS: atom_id res chain seq x y z
N MET A 1 -36.44 56.59 6.03
CA MET A 1 -35.68 55.47 5.48
C MET A 1 -34.24 55.82 5.72
N ASP A 2 -33.56 55.14 6.65
CA ASP A 2 -32.13 55.35 6.85
C ASP A 2 -31.50 54.02 7.29
N GLU A 3 -30.34 53.75 6.71
CA GLU A 3 -29.82 52.41 6.41
C GLU A 3 -29.21 51.67 7.61
N THR A 4 -29.47 50.35 7.68
CA THR A 4 -28.71 49.44 8.55
C THR A 4 -27.67 48.71 7.69
N PRO A 5 -26.35 48.80 7.94
CA PRO A 5 -25.38 48.08 7.14
C PRO A 5 -25.30 46.62 7.64
N MET A 6 -25.72 45.69 6.78
CA MET A 6 -25.50 44.26 6.98
C MET A 6 -23.99 43.93 6.94
N PRO A 7 -23.48 43.05 7.81
CA PRO A 7 -22.08 42.67 7.79
C PRO A 7 -21.82 41.82 6.55
N LYS A 8 -20.96 42.32 5.66
CA LYS A 8 -20.47 41.57 4.49
C LYS A 8 -19.74 40.33 4.99
N SER A 9 -20.40 39.18 4.85
CA SER A 9 -19.81 37.87 5.13
C SER A 9 -18.52 37.75 4.32
N ARG A 10 -17.38 37.72 5.01
CA ARG A 10 -16.06 37.49 4.39
C ARG A 10 -16.01 36.01 3.99
N LEU A 11 -16.60 35.69 2.85
CA LEU A 11 -16.33 34.44 2.16
C LEU A 11 -14.90 34.55 1.63
N SER A 12 -13.96 33.97 2.38
CA SER A 12 -12.62 33.69 1.87
C SER A 12 -12.76 32.99 0.51
N PRO A 13 -11.96 33.36 -0.52
CA PRO A 13 -11.98 32.64 -1.78
C PRO A 13 -11.76 31.16 -1.52
N PRO A 14 -12.53 30.23 -2.15
CA PRO A 14 -12.24 28.82 -2.04
C PRO A 14 -10.79 28.61 -2.51
N GLU A 15 -9.94 28.09 -1.64
CA GLU A 15 -8.57 27.75 -2.02
C GLU A 15 -8.62 26.90 -3.29
N PRO A 16 -7.77 27.19 -4.29
CA PRO A 16 -7.72 26.37 -5.49
C PRO A 16 -7.43 24.94 -5.06
N ARG A 17 -8.37 24.01 -5.34
CA ARG A 17 -8.19 22.59 -5.06
C ARG A 17 -6.90 22.16 -5.77
N ARG A 18 -5.83 21.97 -5.00
CA ARG A 18 -4.58 21.40 -5.51
C ARG A 18 -4.92 19.98 -5.98
N VAL A 19 -5.03 19.82 -7.30
CA VAL A 19 -5.17 18.52 -7.92
C VAL A 19 -3.85 17.78 -7.66
N GLN A 20 -3.89 16.78 -6.79
CA GLN A 20 -2.72 15.96 -6.46
C GLN A 20 -2.48 14.95 -7.59
N LEU A 21 -1.65 15.33 -8.56
CA LEU A 21 -1.24 14.45 -9.65
C LEU A 21 -0.31 13.33 -9.17
N ASP A 22 0.44 13.56 -8.08
CA ASP A 22 1.40 12.60 -7.49
C ASP A 22 0.73 11.50 -6.65
N TYR A 23 -0.60 11.54 -6.51
CA TYR A 23 -1.35 10.51 -5.78
C TYR A 23 -1.12 9.11 -6.38
N HIS A 24 -0.91 9.02 -7.70
CA HIS A 24 -0.59 7.76 -8.35
C HIS A 24 0.79 7.21 -7.98
N GLU A 25 1.81 8.08 -7.86
CA GLU A 25 3.17 7.66 -7.47
C GLU A 25 3.20 7.19 -6.02
N SER A 26 2.49 7.88 -5.13
CA SER A 26 2.38 7.47 -3.72
C SER A 26 1.64 6.15 -3.55
N MET A 27 0.55 5.90 -4.29
CA MET A 27 -0.13 4.60 -4.29
C MET A 27 0.77 3.48 -4.82
N ARG A 28 1.50 3.70 -5.92
CA ARG A 28 2.42 2.70 -6.49
C ARG A 28 3.50 2.32 -5.47
N SER A 29 4.11 3.33 -4.86
CA SER A 29 5.15 3.16 -3.83
C SER A 29 4.60 2.42 -2.61
N GLN A 30 3.38 2.75 -2.17
CA GLN A 30 2.73 2.09 -1.06
C GLN A 30 2.45 0.61 -1.35
N VAL A 31 1.92 0.29 -2.54
CA VAL A 31 1.66 -1.09 -2.97
C VAL A 31 2.97 -1.87 -3.05
N GLN A 32 4.01 -1.28 -3.64
CA GLN A 32 5.34 -1.89 -3.72
C GLN A 32 5.89 -2.20 -2.32
N GLN A 33 5.87 -1.22 -1.41
CA GLN A 33 6.35 -1.41 -0.04
C GLN A 33 5.56 -2.49 0.69
N GLN A 34 4.24 -2.51 0.54
CA GLN A 34 3.38 -3.53 1.15
C GLN A 34 3.72 -4.94 0.64
N LEU A 35 3.96 -5.08 -0.67
CA LEU A 35 4.36 -6.36 -1.26
C LEU A 35 5.75 -6.80 -0.79
N CYS A 36 6.71 -5.89 -0.69
CA CYS A 36 8.03 -6.19 -0.15
C CYS A 36 7.95 -6.67 1.32
N ASN A 37 7.21 -5.96 2.17
CA ASN A 37 7.01 -6.34 3.57
C ASN A 37 6.33 -7.71 3.70
N GLU A 38 5.36 -7.99 2.83
CA GLU A 38 4.66 -9.27 2.79
C GLU A 38 5.57 -10.42 2.38
N VAL A 39 6.41 -10.22 1.36
CA VAL A 39 7.42 -11.20 0.92
C VAL A 39 8.38 -11.50 2.07
N GLU A 40 8.90 -10.47 2.73
CA GLU A 40 9.83 -10.64 3.86
C GLU A 40 9.17 -11.43 5.00
N ARG A 41 7.91 -11.13 5.33
CA ARG A 41 7.16 -11.88 6.36
C ARG A 41 7.01 -13.35 6.00
N LEU A 42 6.71 -13.66 4.74
CA LEU A 42 6.58 -15.04 4.26
C LEU A 42 7.92 -15.78 4.32
N GLU A 43 9.02 -15.13 3.95
CA GLU A 43 10.37 -15.70 4.04
C GLU A 43 10.76 -16.03 5.49
N ARG A 44 10.52 -15.11 6.44
CA ARG A 44 10.74 -15.38 7.88
C ARG A 44 9.87 -16.53 8.39
N ARG A 45 8.63 -16.64 7.90
CA ARG A 45 7.74 -17.75 8.29
C ARG A 45 8.23 -19.09 7.76
N ILE A 46 8.73 -19.14 6.52
CA ILE A 46 9.36 -20.34 5.95
C ILE A 46 10.56 -20.77 6.80
N GLU A 47 11.41 -19.83 7.21
CA GLU A 47 12.58 -20.14 8.04
C GLU A 47 12.15 -20.79 9.37
N THR A 48 11.15 -20.22 10.03
CA THR A 48 10.57 -20.80 11.26
C THR A 48 10.02 -22.21 11.03
N LEU A 49 9.35 -22.44 9.90
CA LEU A 49 8.78 -23.75 9.55
C LEU A 49 9.86 -24.80 9.26
N ARG A 50 10.99 -24.39 8.66
CA ARG A 50 12.15 -25.27 8.44
C ARG A 50 12.78 -25.72 9.76
N MET A 51 12.81 -24.84 10.77
CA MET A 51 13.34 -25.17 12.10
C MET A 51 12.42 -26.09 12.92
N THR A 52 11.10 -25.95 12.79
CA THR A 52 10.12 -26.69 13.62
C THR A 52 9.98 -28.17 13.25
N LYS A 53 10.47 -28.61 12.08
CA LYS A 53 10.46 -30.01 11.62
C LYS A 53 9.09 -30.71 11.74
N ALA A 54 7.99 -29.95 11.63
CA ALA A 54 6.65 -30.49 11.75
C ALA A 54 6.26 -31.25 10.46
N PRO A 55 5.47 -32.34 10.54
CA PRO A 55 5.08 -33.14 9.37
C PRO A 55 4.36 -32.34 8.28
N HIS A 56 3.57 -31.33 8.68
CA HIS A 56 2.81 -30.47 7.79
C HIS A 56 3.61 -29.26 7.28
N ALA A 57 4.84 -29.05 7.76
CA ALA A 57 5.64 -27.88 7.41
C ALA A 57 5.98 -27.82 5.91
N ALA A 58 6.27 -28.97 5.29
CA ALA A 58 6.59 -29.04 3.85
C ALA A 58 5.47 -28.48 2.97
N LEU A 59 4.21 -28.80 3.28
CA LEU A 59 3.05 -28.27 2.56
C LEU A 59 2.89 -26.76 2.75
N MET A 60 3.07 -26.26 3.97
CA MET A 60 3.00 -24.83 4.26
C MET A 60 4.13 -24.06 3.57
N ILE A 61 5.35 -24.58 3.61
CA ILE A 61 6.51 -24.01 2.93
C ILE A 61 6.24 -23.89 1.42
N SER A 62 5.81 -24.98 0.77
CA SER A 62 5.48 -24.96 -0.67
C SER A 62 4.36 -23.95 -1.00
N THR A 63 3.41 -23.78 -0.10
CA THR A 63 2.34 -22.80 -0.27
C THR A 63 2.88 -21.38 -0.20
N TYR A 64 3.72 -21.06 0.79
CA TYR A 64 4.32 -19.74 0.94
C TYR A 64 5.33 -19.42 -0.17
N GLU A 65 6.13 -20.38 -0.61
CA GLU A 65 7.04 -20.23 -1.75
C GLU A 65 6.29 -19.86 -3.03
N ARG A 66 5.11 -20.47 -3.28
CA ARG A 66 4.23 -20.08 -4.39
C ARG A 66 3.67 -18.67 -4.23
N MET A 67 3.30 -18.26 -3.02
CA MET A 67 2.83 -16.89 -2.75
C MET A 67 3.94 -15.86 -3.00
N ILE A 68 5.16 -16.15 -2.55
CA ILE A 68 6.34 -15.31 -2.79
C ILE A 68 6.61 -15.21 -4.29
N SER A 69 6.61 -16.34 -5.01
CA SER A 69 6.87 -16.37 -6.45
C SER A 69 5.88 -15.49 -7.22
N ARG A 70 4.58 -15.56 -6.87
CA ARG A 70 3.54 -14.71 -7.46
C ARG A 70 3.74 -13.22 -7.15
N LYS A 71 4.13 -12.89 -5.91
CA LYS A 71 4.37 -11.50 -5.48
C LYS A 71 5.62 -10.90 -6.14
N LYS A 72 6.71 -11.65 -6.18
CA LYS A 72 7.95 -11.24 -6.88
C LYS A 72 7.71 -11.12 -8.38
N GLY A 73 7.00 -12.08 -8.98
CA GLY A 73 6.62 -12.01 -10.40
C GLY A 73 5.71 -10.82 -10.72
N PHE A 74 4.78 -10.49 -9.83
CA PHE A 74 3.97 -9.27 -9.96
C PHE A 74 4.85 -8.01 -9.94
N LEU A 75 5.76 -7.88 -8.96
CA LEU A 75 6.68 -6.73 -8.88
C LEU A 75 7.61 -6.64 -10.10
N GLN A 76 8.09 -7.75 -10.63
CA GLN A 76 8.92 -7.78 -11.85
C GLN A 76 8.17 -7.27 -13.09
N ASN A 77 6.87 -7.54 -13.16
CA ASN A 77 6.01 -7.08 -14.24
C ASN A 77 5.30 -5.76 -13.92
N TRP A 78 5.58 -5.12 -12.78
CA TRP A 78 4.78 -3.99 -12.27
C TRP A 78 5.02 -2.66 -13.00
N ASP A 79 6.02 -2.60 -13.87
CA ASP A 79 6.31 -1.47 -14.77
C ASP A 79 6.50 -1.92 -16.24
N LEU A 80 6.06 -3.15 -16.58
CA LEU A 80 5.93 -3.65 -17.96
C LEU A 80 4.51 -3.40 -18.50
#